data_AF-A0A948Z9J5-F1
#
_entry.id   AF-A0A948Z9J5-F1
#
_cell.length_a   1.000
_cell.length_b   1.000
_cell.length_c   1.000
_cell.angle_alpha   90.00
_cell.angle_beta   90.00
_cell.angle_gamma   90.00
#
_symmetry.space_group_name_H-M   'P 1'
#
loop_
_entity.id
_entity.type
_entity.pdbx_description
1 polymer ?
#
loop_
_entity_poly.entity_id
_entity_poly.type
_entity_poly.pdbx_seq_one_letter_code
_entity_poly.pdbx_strand_id
1 'polypeptide(L)'
;MKLPDGYVDALSDELAPYGLEFAAVSEDSDGLEITFRADAGAFAAQYPDFGVAESYGSTWPPAELTLSLRFDVGGNPVQFVFETVDLLTQTASIDLSLRDRLNTVDDPADHAVAVGEAFALAVSADEPDQSYFD
;
A
#
# COMPACT_ATOMS: atom_id res chain seq x y z
N MET A 1 10.67 -18.10 1.46
CA MET A 1 9.26 -18.51 1.27
C MET A 1 8.95 -18.43 -0.22
N LYS A 2 8.13 -19.33 -0.80
CA LYS A 2 7.66 -19.13 -2.18
C LYS A 2 6.33 -18.36 -2.17
N LEU A 3 6.24 -17.26 -2.92
CA LEU A 3 4.96 -16.61 -3.18
C LEU A 3 3.98 -17.57 -3.88
N PRO A 4 2.67 -17.48 -3.58
CA PRO A 4 1.66 -18.19 -4.35
C PRO A 4 1.75 -17.79 -5.83
N ASP A 5 1.59 -18.78 -6.72
CA ASP A 5 1.64 -18.53 -8.16
C ASP A 5 0.50 -17.57 -8.57
N GLY A 6 0.82 -16.53 -9.36
CA GLY A 6 -0.14 -15.51 -9.81
C GLY A 6 -0.42 -14.39 -8.80
N TYR A 7 0.15 -14.43 -7.60
CA TYR A 7 -0.12 -13.41 -6.57
C TYR A 7 0.40 -12.03 -6.94
N VAL A 8 1.59 -11.94 -7.54
CA VAL A 8 2.15 -10.65 -8.02
C VAL A 8 1.31 -10.07 -9.15
N ASP A 9 0.77 -10.93 -10.03
CA ASP A 9 -0.11 -10.49 -11.11
C ASP A 9 -1.43 -9.94 -10.54
N ALA A 10 -2.03 -10.64 -9.57
CA ALA A 10 -3.23 -10.17 -8.88
C ALA A 10 -3.00 -8.82 -8.15
N LEU A 11 -1.88 -8.68 -7.44
CA LEU A 11 -1.50 -7.40 -6.83
C LEU A 11 -1.34 -6.29 -7.88
N SER A 12 -0.73 -6.61 -9.03
CA SER A 12 -0.53 -5.65 -10.11
C SER A 12 -1.87 -5.18 -10.69
N ASP A 13 -2.83 -6.09 -10.87
CA ASP A 13 -4.17 -5.75 -11.36
C ASP A 13 -4.93 -4.82 -10.39
N GLU A 14 -4.85 -5.09 -9.08
CA GLU A 14 -5.52 -4.29 -8.05
C GLU A 14 -4.84 -2.92 -7.84
N LEU A 15 -3.53 -2.82 -8.08
CA LEU A 15 -2.75 -1.60 -7.86
C LEU A 15 -2.60 -0.72 -9.12
N ALA A 16 -2.83 -1.27 -10.32
CA ALA A 16 -2.76 -0.54 -11.59
C ALA A 16 -3.63 0.73 -11.65
N PRO A 17 -4.86 0.78 -11.09
CA PRO A 17 -5.68 2.00 -11.08
C PRO A 17 -5.03 3.21 -10.39
N TYR A 18 -4.06 2.95 -9.49
CA TYR A 18 -3.33 3.96 -8.74
C TYR A 18 -1.98 4.35 -9.39
N GLY A 19 -1.68 3.80 -10.57
CA GLY A 19 -0.41 4.03 -11.26
C GLY A 19 0.79 3.31 -10.61
N LEU A 20 0.54 2.34 -9.74
CA LEU A 20 1.56 1.50 -9.12
C LEU A 20 1.93 0.34 -10.05
N GLU A 21 3.20 0.26 -10.39
CA GLU A 21 3.78 -0.76 -11.27
C GLU A 21 4.71 -1.67 -10.48
N PHE A 22 4.69 -2.97 -10.80
CA PHE A 22 5.57 -3.95 -10.17
C PHE A 22 7.04 -3.60 -10.41
N ALA A 23 7.83 -3.58 -9.33
CA ALA A 23 9.24 -3.24 -9.37
C ALA A 23 10.15 -4.45 -9.13
N ALA A 24 9.96 -5.11 -7.99
CA ALA A 24 10.86 -6.17 -7.54
C ALA A 24 10.19 -7.09 -6.52
N VAL A 25 10.72 -8.31 -6.45
CA VAL A 25 10.59 -9.17 -5.27
C VAL A 25 12.01 -9.36 -4.72
N SER A 26 12.18 -9.13 -3.42
CA SER A 26 13.42 -9.44 -2.71
C SER A 26 13.15 -10.41 -1.57
N GLU A 27 14.10 -11.31 -1.31
CA GLU A 27 14.02 -12.28 -0.22
C GLU A 27 15.30 -12.20 0.59
N ASP A 28 15.16 -12.15 1.91
CA ASP A 28 16.25 -12.12 2.87
C ASP A 28 15.98 -13.05 4.07
N SER A 29 16.83 -13.00 5.09
CA SER A 29 16.70 -13.83 6.29
C SER A 29 15.42 -13.58 7.09
N ASP A 30 14.85 -12.38 7.00
CA ASP A 30 13.66 -11.96 7.73
C ASP A 30 12.36 -12.26 6.97
N GLY A 31 12.43 -12.60 5.68
CA GLY A 31 11.27 -12.96 4.87
C GLY A 31 11.35 -12.42 3.45
N LEU A 32 10.22 -11.96 2.94
CA LEU A 32 10.06 -11.53 1.54
C LEU A 32 9.45 -10.13 1.47
N GLU A 33 9.93 -9.34 0.51
CA GLU A 33 9.41 -8.02 0.20
C GLU A 33 9.00 -7.93 -1.27
N ILE A 34 7.80 -7.42 -1.53
CA ILE A 34 7.31 -7.06 -2.87
C ILE A 34 7.25 -5.54 -2.96
N THR A 35 7.85 -4.97 -3.99
CA THR A 35 7.91 -3.52 -4.19
C THR A 35 7.13 -3.12 -5.44
N PHE A 36 6.31 -2.08 -5.31
CA PHE A 36 5.67 -1.38 -6.42
C PHE A 36 6.11 0.09 -6.44
N ARG A 37 6.14 0.68 -7.63
CA ARG A 37 6.59 2.06 -7.86
C ARG A 37 5.53 2.87 -8.58
N ALA A 38 5.43 4.15 -8.26
CA ALA A 38 4.58 5.09 -8.98
C ALA A 38 5.35 6.36 -9.34
N ASP A 39 4.99 6.97 -10.46
CA ASP A 39 5.49 8.31 -10.82
C ASP A 39 4.90 9.35 -9.85
N ALA A 40 5.78 10.10 -9.18
CA ALA A 40 5.38 11.04 -8.14
C ALA A 40 4.48 12.16 -8.68
N GLY A 41 4.76 12.67 -9.89
CA GLY A 41 4.01 13.75 -10.49
C GLY A 41 2.61 13.32 -10.93
N ALA A 42 2.51 12.18 -11.59
CA ALA A 42 1.25 11.59 -12.01
C ALA A 42 0.38 11.21 -10.81
N PHE A 43 0.98 10.59 -9.79
CA PHE A 43 0.28 10.22 -8.57
C PHE A 43 -0.29 11.44 -7.84
N ALA A 44 0.51 12.48 -7.62
CA ALA A 44 0.04 13.70 -6.95
C ALA A 44 -1.02 14.47 -7.78
N ALA A 45 -0.97 14.37 -9.11
CA ALA A 45 -2.01 14.95 -9.96
C ALA A 45 -3.33 14.17 -9.87
N GLN A 46 -3.27 12.86 -9.65
CA GLN A 46 -4.43 11.98 -9.50
C GLN A 46 -5.04 12.02 -8.08
N TYR A 47 -4.18 12.14 -7.06
CA TYR A 47 -4.54 12.16 -5.63
C TYR A 47 -3.99 13.42 -4.95
N PRO A 48 -4.46 14.62 -5.32
CA PRO A 48 -3.92 15.88 -4.79
C PRO A 48 -4.12 16.02 -3.27
N ASP A 49 -5.19 15.45 -2.73
CA ASP A 49 -5.54 15.56 -1.31
C ASP A 49 -4.77 14.57 -0.41
N PHE A 50 -4.03 13.63 -1.00
CA PHE A 50 -3.20 12.68 -0.24
C PHE A 50 -2.00 13.38 0.46
N GLY A 51 -1.61 14.56 0.01
CA GLY A 51 -0.61 15.39 0.70
C GLY A 51 0.85 14.88 0.60
N VAL A 52 1.16 13.99 -0.35
CA VAL A 52 2.52 13.42 -0.50
C VAL A 52 3.54 14.49 -0.87
N ALA A 53 3.16 15.50 -1.65
CA ALA A 53 4.05 16.59 -2.02
C ALA A 53 4.49 17.41 -0.80
N GLU A 54 3.55 17.70 0.09
CA GLU A 54 3.76 18.37 1.37
C GLU A 54 4.66 17.56 2.29
N SER A 55 4.48 16.23 2.33
CA SER A 55 5.30 15.31 3.12
C SER A 55 6.78 15.34 2.71
N TYR A 56 7.06 15.47 1.42
CA TYR A 56 8.41 15.60 0.87
C TYR A 56 8.97 17.03 0.99
N GLY A 57 8.12 18.06 0.97
CA GLY A 57 8.55 19.46 1.08
C GLY A 57 9.58 19.84 0.01
N SER A 58 10.79 20.25 0.43
CA SER A 58 11.83 20.69 -0.51
C SER A 58 12.49 19.56 -1.33
N THR A 59 12.25 18.29 -1.00
CA THR A 59 12.76 17.15 -1.77
C THR A 59 11.78 16.66 -2.84
N TRP A 60 10.66 17.34 -3.01
CA TRP A 60 9.67 17.03 -4.05
C TRP A 60 10.11 17.53 -5.45
N PRO A 61 9.87 16.76 -6.53
CA PRO A 61 9.42 15.37 -6.51
C PRO A 61 10.59 14.40 -6.30
N PRO A 62 10.38 13.29 -5.57
CA PRO A 62 11.34 12.19 -5.60
C PRO A 62 11.40 11.56 -7.00
N ALA A 63 12.38 10.69 -7.22
CA ALA A 63 12.50 9.95 -8.48
C ALA A 63 11.29 9.02 -8.71
N GLU A 64 10.74 8.46 -7.64
CA GLU A 64 9.61 7.53 -7.63
C GLU A 64 9.00 7.46 -6.23
N LEU A 65 7.70 7.15 -6.16
CA LEU A 65 7.03 6.73 -4.94
C LEU A 65 7.05 5.20 -4.84
N THR A 66 7.05 4.66 -3.64
CA THR A 66 7.24 3.24 -3.36
C THR A 66 6.18 2.70 -2.40
N LEU A 67 5.52 1.62 -2.80
CA LEU A 67 4.77 0.72 -1.93
C LEU A 67 5.61 -0.52 -1.66
N SER A 68 5.89 -0.81 -0.40
CA SER A 68 6.54 -2.04 0.05
C SER A 68 5.55 -2.94 0.78
N LEU A 69 5.46 -4.20 0.37
CA LEU A 69 4.68 -5.25 1.01
C LEU A 69 5.63 -6.30 1.57
N ARG A 70 5.82 -6.30 2.89
CA ARG A 70 6.73 -7.22 3.59
C ARG A 70 5.97 -8.33 4.29
N PHE A 71 6.52 -9.54 4.15
CA PHE A 71 6.02 -10.78 4.73
C PHE A 71 7.14 -11.45 5.53
N ASP A 72 6.81 -12.08 6.66
CA ASP A 72 7.76 -12.88 7.41
C ASP A 72 8.07 -14.22 6.71
N VAL A 73 9.00 -14.99 7.28
CA VAL A 73 9.37 -16.33 6.77
C VAL A 73 8.21 -17.33 6.73
N GLY A 74 7.14 -17.10 7.52
CA GLY A 74 5.92 -17.89 7.54
C GLY A 74 4.87 -17.45 6.51
N GLY A 75 5.11 -16.33 5.83
CA GLY A 75 4.17 -15.73 4.87
C GLY A 75 3.13 -14.83 5.49
N ASN A 76 3.31 -14.42 6.75
CA ASN A 76 2.41 -13.48 7.39
C ASN A 76 2.78 -12.05 7.00
N PRO A 77 1.80 -11.21 6.63
CA PRO A 77 1.98 -9.78 6.45
C PRO A 77 2.57 -9.15 7.71
N VAL A 78 3.68 -8.43 7.57
CA VAL A 78 4.32 -7.71 8.70
C VAL A 78 4.29 -6.21 8.53
N GLN A 79 4.39 -5.71 7.31
CA GLN A 79 4.43 -4.27 7.04
C GLN A 79 4.06 -3.96 5.61
N PHE A 80 2.99 -3.20 5.41
CA PHE A 80 2.58 -2.67 4.10
C PHE A 80 2.65 -1.15 4.15
N VAL A 81 3.65 -0.56 3.51
CA VAL A 81 3.94 0.87 3.62
C VAL A 81 4.01 1.50 2.24
N PHE A 82 3.18 2.53 2.03
CA PHE A 82 3.32 3.46 0.93
C PHE A 82 3.85 4.78 1.47
N GLU A 83 5.09 5.12 1.10
CA GLU A 83 5.77 6.31 1.62
C GLU A 83 5.79 6.38 3.16
N THR A 84 4.92 7.20 3.74
CA THR A 84 4.78 7.41 5.19
C THR A 84 3.56 6.73 5.78
N VAL A 85 2.71 6.12 4.94
CA VAL A 85 1.44 5.51 5.34
C VAL A 85 1.60 4.00 5.48
N ASP A 86 1.39 3.50 6.70
CA ASP A 86 1.29 2.07 7.00
C ASP A 86 -0.17 1.62 6.83
N LEU A 87 -0.44 0.85 5.78
CA LEU A 87 -1.77 0.40 5.39
C LEU A 87 -2.37 -0.55 6.42
N LEU A 88 -1.55 -1.40 7.07
CA LEU A 88 -2.02 -2.33 8.09
C LEU A 88 -2.54 -1.58 9.31
N THR A 89 -1.78 -0.57 9.76
CA THR A 89 -2.09 0.25 10.93
C THR A 89 -3.29 1.17 10.67
N GLN A 90 -3.33 1.80 9.50
CA GLN A 90 -4.45 2.65 9.10
C GLN A 90 -5.75 1.84 9.04
N THR A 91 -5.73 0.71 8.32
CA THR A 91 -6.90 -0.15 8.17
C THR A 91 -7.37 -0.68 9.52
N ALA A 92 -6.47 -1.10 10.40
CA ALA A 92 -6.82 -1.58 11.74
C ALA A 92 -7.62 -0.56 12.57
N SER A 93 -7.50 0.73 12.25
CA SER A 93 -8.19 1.81 12.94
C SER A 93 -9.55 2.19 12.31
N ILE A 94 -9.80 1.79 11.06
CA ILE A 94 -10.93 2.28 10.24
C ILE A 94 -11.88 1.14 9.85
N ASP A 95 -11.34 -0.01 9.44
CA ASP A 95 -12.12 -1.15 8.95
C ASP A 95 -11.57 -2.48 9.49
N LEU A 96 -12.26 -3.05 10.48
CA LEU A 96 -11.86 -4.33 11.09
C LEU A 96 -11.97 -5.52 10.13
N SER A 97 -12.93 -5.49 9.19
CA SER A 97 -13.11 -6.60 8.24
C SER A 97 -11.97 -6.61 7.23
N LEU A 98 -11.59 -5.44 6.73
CA LEU A 98 -10.45 -5.30 5.82
C LEU A 98 -9.13 -5.58 6.52
N ARG A 99 -8.98 -5.15 7.79
CA ARG A 99 -7.84 -5.51 8.63
C ARG A 99 -7.65 -7.01 8.69
N ASP A 100 -8.71 -7.77 8.97
CA ASP A 100 -8.60 -9.22 9.11
C ASP A 100 -8.14 -9.87 7.80
N ARG A 101 -8.68 -9.43 6.66
CA ARG A 101 -8.25 -9.89 5.32
C ARG A 101 -6.81 -9.51 4.98
N LEU A 102 -6.33 -8.34 5.41
CA LEU A 102 -4.95 -7.91 5.19
C LEU A 102 -3.94 -8.70 6.04
N ASN A 103 -4.35 -9.25 7.18
CA ASN A 103 -3.45 -9.93 8.13
C ASN A 103 -3.30 -11.43 7.86
N THR A 104 -4.12 -12.04 6.99
CA THR A 104 -4.01 -13.46 6.64
C THR A 104 -3.95 -13.67 5.13
N VAL A 105 -2.95 -14.43 4.66
CA VAL A 105 -2.81 -14.81 3.24
C VAL A 105 -3.37 -16.23 3.02
N ASP A 106 -4.59 -16.47 3.50
CA ASP A 106 -5.26 -17.77 3.31
C ASP A 106 -5.74 -17.93 1.86
N ASP A 107 -6.22 -16.83 1.26
CA ASP A 107 -6.56 -16.72 -0.15
C ASP A 107 -5.75 -15.58 -0.78
N PRO A 108 -4.73 -15.88 -1.61
CA PRO A 108 -3.87 -14.86 -2.21
C PRO A 108 -4.63 -13.88 -3.13
N ALA A 109 -5.70 -14.33 -3.79
CA ALA A 109 -6.48 -13.45 -4.65
C ALA A 109 -7.31 -12.48 -3.81
N ASP A 110 -7.97 -12.97 -2.75
CA ASP A 110 -8.69 -12.12 -1.81
C ASP A 110 -7.75 -11.14 -1.09
N HIS A 111 -6.56 -11.60 -0.73
CA HIS A 111 -5.56 -10.76 -0.07
C HIS A 111 -5.06 -9.64 -1.01
N ALA A 112 -4.86 -9.92 -2.30
CA ALA A 112 -4.51 -8.88 -3.27
C ALA A 112 -5.61 -7.81 -3.39
N VAL A 113 -6.88 -8.22 -3.42
CA VAL A 113 -8.03 -7.29 -3.39
C VAL A 113 -8.01 -6.46 -2.10
N ALA A 114 -7.75 -7.09 -0.96
CA ALA A 114 -7.66 -6.38 0.31
C ALA A 114 -6.52 -5.33 0.32
N VAL A 115 -5.38 -5.60 -0.30
CA VAL A 115 -4.30 -4.61 -0.48
C VAL A 115 -4.78 -3.43 -1.33
N GLY A 116 -5.48 -3.70 -2.43
CA GLY A 116 -6.06 -2.65 -3.28
C GLY A 116 -7.09 -1.79 -2.55
N GLU A 117 -7.98 -2.39 -1.78
CA GLU A 117 -8.98 -1.70 -0.95
C GLU A 117 -8.33 -0.87 0.16
N ALA A 118 -7.28 -1.40 0.81
CA ALA A 118 -6.53 -0.67 1.83
C ALA A 118 -5.83 0.55 1.26
N PHE A 119 -5.25 0.40 0.07
CA PHE A 119 -4.65 1.52 -0.66
C PHE A 119 -5.71 2.54 -1.09
N ALA A 120 -6.88 2.08 -1.55
CA ALA A 120 -8.01 2.95 -1.88
C ALA A 120 -8.41 3.82 -0.69
N LEU A 121 -8.54 3.21 0.49
CA LEU A 121 -8.84 3.93 1.73
C LEU A 121 -7.73 4.92 2.08
N ALA A 122 -6.46 4.54 1.89
CA ALA A 122 -5.32 5.40 2.18
C ALA A 122 -5.33 6.69 1.35
N VAL A 123 -5.64 6.58 0.06
CA VAL A 123 -5.65 7.73 -0.86
C VAL A 123 -6.98 8.49 -0.89
N SER A 124 -8.05 7.89 -0.34
CA SER A 124 -9.38 8.50 -0.26
C SER A 124 -9.70 9.05 1.13
N ALA A 125 -8.80 8.90 2.10
CA ALA A 125 -8.97 9.45 3.44
C ALA A 125 -8.89 10.97 3.38
N ASP A 126 -10.04 11.59 3.05
CA ASP A 126 -10.39 12.94 3.48
C ASP A 126 -9.95 13.07 4.94
N GLU A 127 -9.19 14.13 5.27
CA GLU A 127 -8.92 14.49 6.66
C GLU A 127 -10.23 14.35 7.45
N PRO A 128 -10.22 13.79 8.69
CA PRO A 128 -11.41 13.83 9.52
C PRO A 128 -11.82 15.30 9.62
N ASP A 129 -12.96 15.63 9.01
CA ASP A 129 -13.54 16.96 8.94
C ASP A 129 -13.29 17.68 10.27
N GLN A 130 -12.29 18.57 10.28
CA GLN A 130 -11.96 19.40 11.44
C GLN A 130 -13.03 20.51 11.56
N SER A 131 -14.32 20.16 11.45
CA SER A 131 -15.43 20.94 11.99
C SER A 131 -15.47 20.79 13.51
N TYR A 132 -14.40 21.21 14.16
CA TYR A 132 -14.39 21.53 15.58
C TYR A 132 -14.09 23.02 15.65
N PHE A 133 -15.15 23.85 15.62
CA PHE A 133 -15.28 25.21 16.19
C PHE A 133 -16.41 25.94 15.43
N ASP A 134 -17.64 25.80 15.94
CA ASP A 134 -18.64 26.88 15.92
C ASP A 134 -18.94 27.29 17.37
#